data_AF-A0A7C1ZSQ8-F1
#
_entry.id   AF-A0A7C1ZSQ8-F1
#
_cell.length_a   1.000
_cell.length_b   1.000
_cell.length_c   1.000
_cell.angle_alpha   90.00
_cell.angle_beta   90.00
_cell.angle_gamma   90.00
#
_symmetry.space_group_name_H-M   'P 1'
#
loop_
_entity.id
_entity.type
_entity.pdbx_description
1 polymer ?
#
loop_
_entity_poly.entity_id
_entity_poly.type
_entity_poly.pdbx_seq_one_letter_code
_entity_poly.pdbx_strand_id
1 'polypeptide(L)'
;MTEVSKEAVDASQAHERLLFNLAIFHFFVPAILFATKNLWLIIGLSIAGSLLMIFTIWRQSRSASDKVPLVLAHWQCSWKRSRYLIASYIVSAVAFLIAWGVMQLQPDETMRVIQLSVLGWFCLLPISFTIVGLFIFETSALAQARQGVMPADMKL
;
A
#
# COMPACT_ATOMS: atom_id res chain seq x y z
N MET A 1 -23.95 23.60 -3.26
CA MET A 1 -22.63 23.08 -2.82
C MET A 1 -21.64 24.21 -3.03
N THR A 2 -21.04 24.76 -1.97
CA THR A 2 -20.07 25.86 -2.08
C THR A 2 -18.79 25.37 -2.75
N GLU A 3 -18.06 26.21 -3.48
CA GLU A 3 -16.83 25.81 -4.18
C GLU A 3 -15.82 25.11 -3.24
N VAL A 4 -15.68 25.62 -2.01
CA VAL A 4 -14.83 25.04 -0.94
C VAL A 4 -15.21 23.58 -0.63
N SER A 5 -16.50 23.24 -0.69
CA SER A 5 -16.97 21.87 -0.45
C SER A 5 -16.62 20.93 -1.61
N LYS A 6 -16.51 21.44 -2.85
CA LYS A 6 -16.13 20.63 -4.01
C LYS A 6 -14.64 20.30 -3.99
N GLU A 7 -13.80 21.28 -3.68
CA GLU A 7 -12.36 21.10 -3.58
C GLU A 7 -11.96 20.12 -2.46
N ALA A 8 -12.65 20.16 -1.31
CA ALA A 8 -12.43 19.24 -0.20
C ALA A 8 -12.78 17.78 -0.59
N VAL A 9 -13.85 17.58 -1.37
CA VAL A 9 -14.21 16.26 -1.91
C VAL A 9 -13.18 15.79 -2.95
N ASP A 10 -12.71 16.67 -3.82
CA ASP A 10 -11.69 16.31 -4.81
C ASP A 10 -10.32 16.00 -4.16
N ALA A 11 -10.00 16.67 -3.05
CA ALA A 11 -8.82 16.39 -2.24
C ALA A 11 -8.91 15.04 -1.53
N SER A 12 -10.10 14.66 -1.04
CA SER A 12 -10.31 13.40 -0.32
C SER A 12 -10.10 12.17 -1.20
N GLN A 13 -10.30 12.29 -2.52
CA GLN A 13 -10.11 11.20 -3.49
C GLN A 13 -8.70 10.59 -3.45
N ALA A 14 -7.68 11.38 -3.12
CA ALA A 14 -6.30 10.89 -3.05
C ALA A 14 -6.17 9.81 -1.95
N HIS A 15 -6.75 10.08 -0.77
CA HIS A 15 -6.73 9.20 0.39
C HIS A 15 -7.68 8.00 0.23
N GLU A 16 -8.85 8.21 -0.35
CA GLU A 16 -9.80 7.13 -0.66
C GLU A 16 -9.18 6.09 -1.59
N ARG A 17 -8.41 6.52 -2.61
CA ARG A 17 -7.73 5.59 -3.51
C ARG A 17 -6.65 4.78 -2.82
N LEU A 18 -5.90 5.38 -1.89
CA LEU A 18 -4.89 4.64 -1.13
C LEU A 18 -5.55 3.65 -0.17
N LEU A 19 -6.61 4.04 0.55
CA LEU A 19 -7.39 3.12 1.39
C LEU A 19 -8.02 1.99 0.58
N PHE A 20 -8.59 2.29 -0.58
CA PHE A 20 -9.16 1.29 -1.48
C PHE A 20 -8.08 0.33 -1.99
N ASN A 21 -6.90 0.84 -2.35
CA ASN A 21 -5.75 0.01 -2.71
C ASN A 21 -5.40 -0.98 -1.59
N LEU A 22 -5.27 -0.49 -0.35
CA LEU A 22 -4.98 -1.35 0.80
C LEU A 22 -6.07 -2.38 1.03
N ALA A 23 -7.35 -1.97 1.05
CA ALA A 23 -8.48 -2.87 1.29
C ALA A 23 -8.62 -3.95 0.21
N ILE A 24 -8.53 -3.57 -1.06
CA ILE A 24 -8.76 -4.51 -2.15
C ILE A 24 -7.56 -5.42 -2.36
N PHE A 25 -6.37 -4.87 -2.51
CA PHE A 25 -5.22 -5.67 -2.92
C PHE A 25 -4.54 -6.39 -1.75
N HIS A 26 -4.74 -5.98 -0.50
CA HIS A 26 -4.12 -6.66 0.65
C HIS A 26 -5.07 -7.43 1.54
N PHE A 27 -6.39 -7.26 1.38
CA PHE A 27 -7.39 -8.05 2.11
C PHE A 27 -8.31 -8.81 1.15
N PHE A 28 -9.02 -8.11 0.27
CA PHE A 28 -10.07 -8.73 -0.54
C PHE A 28 -9.54 -9.73 -1.59
N VAL A 29 -8.54 -9.33 -2.39
CA VAL A 29 -7.93 -10.18 -3.42
C VAL A 29 -7.28 -11.42 -2.79
N PRO A 30 -6.44 -11.29 -1.74
CA PRO A 30 -5.93 -12.48 -1.03
C PRO A 30 -7.03 -13.38 -0.48
N ALA A 31 -8.10 -12.82 0.11
CA ALA A 31 -9.19 -13.61 0.68
C ALA A 31 -9.92 -14.47 -0.37
N ILE A 32 -10.18 -13.92 -1.56
CA ILE A 32 -10.80 -14.68 -2.66
C ILE A 32 -9.84 -15.75 -3.19
N LEU A 33 -8.57 -15.38 -3.38
CA LEU A 33 -7.58 -16.28 -3.96
C LEU A 33 -7.10 -17.35 -2.99
N PHE A 34 -7.36 -17.22 -1.69
CA PHE A 34 -7.00 -18.22 -0.68
C PHE A 34 -7.59 -19.60 -1.01
N ALA A 35 -8.76 -19.64 -1.65
CA ALA A 35 -9.40 -20.88 -2.10
C ALA A 35 -8.61 -21.63 -3.19
N THR A 36 -7.77 -20.93 -3.96
CA THR A 36 -7.02 -21.52 -5.10
C THR A 36 -5.76 -22.27 -4.67
N LYS A 37 -5.31 -22.12 -3.42
CA LYS A 37 -4.05 -22.66 -2.87
C LYS A 37 -2.78 -22.27 -3.66
N ASN A 38 -2.89 -21.37 -4.64
CA ASN A 38 -1.77 -20.92 -5.45
C ASN A 38 -1.18 -19.63 -4.87
N LEU A 39 -0.13 -19.76 -4.06
CA LEU A 39 0.55 -18.66 -3.39
C LEU A 39 1.08 -17.60 -4.37
N TRP A 40 1.54 -18.02 -5.55
CA TRP A 40 2.03 -17.09 -6.58
C TRP A 40 0.93 -16.19 -7.10
N LEU A 41 -0.28 -16.71 -7.30
CA LEU A 41 -1.43 -15.89 -7.68
C LEU A 41 -1.85 -14.96 -6.55
N ILE A 42 -1.93 -15.47 -5.31
CA ILE A 42 -2.33 -14.69 -4.14
C ILE A 42 -1.41 -13.47 -3.96
N ILE A 43 -0.10 -13.70 -3.90
CA ILE A 43 0.87 -12.64 -3.61
C ILE A 43 1.14 -11.80 -4.87
N GLY A 44 1.37 -12.45 -6.01
CA GLY A 44 1.74 -11.78 -7.26
C GLY A 44 0.65 -10.85 -7.76
N LEU A 45 -0.61 -11.30 -7.80
CA LEU A 45 -1.72 -10.46 -8.26
C LEU A 45 -1.97 -9.28 -7.32
N SER A 46 -1.89 -9.52 -6.01
CA SER A 46 -2.06 -8.50 -4.97
C SER A 46 -1.00 -7.40 -5.09
N ILE A 47 0.27 -7.77 -5.20
CA ILE A 47 1.36 -6.80 -5.35
C ILE A 47 1.27 -6.07 -6.70
N ALA A 48 1.04 -6.80 -7.80
CA ALA A 48 0.96 -6.20 -9.13
C ALA A 48 -0.20 -5.20 -9.24
N GLY A 49 -1.39 -5.57 -8.77
CA GLY A 49 -2.55 -4.68 -8.73
C GLY A 49 -2.33 -3.48 -7.81
N SER A 50 -1.66 -3.68 -6.68
CA SER A 50 -1.32 -2.58 -5.79
C SER A 50 -0.34 -1.58 -6.42
N LEU A 51 0.71 -2.07 -7.09
CA LEU A 51 1.66 -1.22 -7.81
C LEU A 51 0.98 -0.42 -8.93
N LEU A 52 0.01 -1.01 -9.63
CA LEU A 52 -0.78 -0.30 -10.64
C LEU A 52 -1.57 0.84 -10.01
N MET A 53 -2.24 0.62 -8.87
CA MET A 53 -2.94 1.68 -8.16
C MET A 53 -2.00 2.78 -7.68
N ILE A 54 -0.87 2.41 -7.10
CA ILE A 54 0.17 3.36 -6.67
C ILE A 54 0.67 4.19 -7.85
N PHE A 55 0.84 3.59 -9.03
CA PHE A 55 1.21 4.31 -10.26
C PHE A 55 0.16 5.35 -10.66
N THR A 56 -1.15 5.06 -10.49
CA THR A 56 -2.19 6.07 -10.74
C THR A 56 -2.10 7.25 -9.77
N ILE A 57 -1.79 6.99 -8.49
CA ILE A 57 -1.58 8.03 -7.48
C ILE A 57 -0.35 8.87 -7.82
N TRP A 58 0.75 8.23 -8.22
CA TRP A 58 1.95 8.92 -8.68
C TRP A 58 1.67 9.85 -9.86
N ARG A 59 1.00 9.33 -10.90
CA ARG A 59 0.62 10.12 -12.07
C ARG A 59 -0.21 11.33 -11.68
N GLN A 60 -1.19 11.14 -10.79
CA GLN A 60 -2.04 12.22 -10.31
C GLN A 60 -1.30 13.23 -9.43
N SER A 61 -0.30 12.81 -8.66
CA SER A 61 0.52 13.72 -7.84
C SER A 61 1.44 14.63 -8.65
N ARG A 62 1.73 14.25 -9.90
CA ARG A 62 2.55 15.03 -10.84
C ARG A 62 1.73 15.87 -11.83
N SER A 63 0.45 15.56 -12.01
CA SER A 63 -0.42 16.33 -12.90
C SER A 63 -0.89 17.62 -12.20
N ALA A 64 -0.09 18.69 -12.34
CA ALA A 64 -0.35 20.00 -11.74
C ALA A 64 -1.26 20.90 -12.60
N SER A 65 -1.40 20.59 -13.89
CA SER A 65 -1.84 21.57 -14.90
C SER A 65 -3.26 22.12 -14.71
N ASP A 66 -4.11 21.47 -13.91
CA ASP A 66 -5.52 21.86 -13.71
C ASP A 66 -6.00 21.70 -12.25
N LYS A 67 -5.08 21.53 -11.29
CA LYS A 67 -5.46 21.20 -9.90
C LYS A 67 -5.30 22.40 -8.97
N VAL A 68 -6.35 22.65 -8.19
CA VAL A 68 -6.31 23.56 -7.04
C VAL A 68 -5.18 23.13 -6.09
N PRO A 69 -4.44 24.07 -5.46
CA PRO A 69 -3.34 23.74 -4.57
C PRO A 69 -3.68 22.72 -3.47
N LEU A 70 -4.89 22.82 -2.89
CA LEU A 70 -5.38 21.87 -1.88
C LEU A 70 -5.38 20.44 -2.43
N VAL A 71 -6.03 20.22 -3.57
CA VAL A 71 -6.15 18.91 -4.22
C VAL A 71 -4.76 18.36 -4.54
N LEU A 72 -3.90 19.16 -5.17
CA LEU A 72 -2.54 18.74 -5.51
C LEU A 72 -1.72 18.34 -4.27
N ALA A 73 -1.83 19.09 -3.18
CA ALA A 73 -1.13 18.79 -1.94
C ALA A 73 -1.54 17.43 -1.35
N HIS A 74 -2.83 17.09 -1.38
CA HIS A 74 -3.32 15.77 -0.92
C HIS A 74 -2.88 14.61 -1.81
N TRP A 75 -2.80 14.81 -3.13
CA TRP A 75 -2.21 13.82 -4.05
C TRP A 75 -0.72 13.59 -3.77
N GLN A 76 0.03 14.65 -3.51
CA GLN A 76 1.46 14.54 -3.16
C GLN A 76 1.66 13.90 -1.78
N CYS A 77 0.79 14.20 -0.80
CA CYS A 77 0.79 13.57 0.52
C CYS A 77 0.56 12.06 0.40
N SER A 78 -0.51 11.67 -0.32
CA SER A 78 -0.84 10.26 -0.57
C SER A 78 0.29 9.54 -1.32
N TRP A 79 0.93 10.20 -2.30
CA TRP A 79 2.12 9.65 -2.97
C TRP A 79 3.30 9.42 -2.01
N LYS A 80 3.62 10.40 -1.15
CA LYS A 80 4.69 10.25 -0.14
C LYS A 80 4.42 9.03 0.76
N ARG A 81 3.17 8.82 1.17
CA ARG A 81 2.76 7.70 2.01
C ARG A 81 2.79 6.36 1.25
N SER A 82 2.39 6.34 -0.03
CA SER A 82 2.53 5.15 -0.89
C SER A 82 3.98 4.69 -1.05
N ARG A 83 4.97 5.56 -0.88
CA ARG A 83 6.39 5.16 -0.87
C ARG A 83 6.75 4.26 0.31
N TYR A 84 6.07 4.39 1.45
CA TYR A 84 6.27 3.46 2.58
C TYR A 84 5.84 2.06 2.18
N LEU A 85 4.71 1.93 1.47
CA LEU A 85 4.25 0.64 0.97
C LEU A 85 5.23 0.03 -0.03
N ILE A 86 5.75 0.82 -0.98
CA ILE A 86 6.80 0.37 -1.91
C ILE A 86 8.06 -0.08 -1.16
N ALA A 87 8.51 0.72 -0.18
CA ALA A 87 9.68 0.38 0.63
C ALA A 87 9.46 -0.94 1.37
N SER A 88 8.27 -1.17 1.92
CA SER A 88 7.92 -2.43 2.60
C SER A 88 7.95 -3.63 1.67
N TYR A 89 7.55 -3.48 0.40
CA TYR A 89 7.68 -4.54 -0.60
C TYR A 89 9.14 -4.88 -0.88
N ILE A 90 9.99 -3.85 -1.04
CA ILE A 90 11.42 -4.05 -1.29
C ILE A 90 12.08 -4.75 -0.10
N VAL A 91 11.82 -4.27 1.13
CA VAL A 91 12.36 -4.88 2.35
C VAL A 91 11.92 -6.34 2.48
N SER A 92 10.64 -6.63 2.22
CA SER A 92 10.10 -8.00 2.28
C SER A 92 10.69 -8.91 1.20
N ALA A 93 10.86 -8.40 -0.02
CA ALA A 93 11.48 -9.14 -1.11
C ALA A 93 12.95 -9.44 -0.83
N VAL A 94 13.71 -8.47 -0.32
CA VAL A 94 15.11 -8.66 0.07
C VAL A 94 15.22 -9.67 1.20
N ALA A 95 14.38 -9.56 2.24
CA ALA A 95 14.35 -10.53 3.34
C ALA A 95 14.05 -11.95 2.84
N PHE A 96 13.08 -12.09 1.92
CA PHE A 96 12.75 -13.37 1.31
C PHE A 96 13.91 -13.93 0.47
N LEU A 97 14.58 -13.10 -0.34
CA LEU A 97 15.73 -13.54 -1.14
C LEU A 97 16.90 -14.01 -0.27
N ILE A 98 17.15 -13.33 0.85
CA ILE A 98 18.16 -13.75 1.83
C ILE A 98 17.77 -15.09 2.45
N ALA A 99 16.53 -15.21 2.94
CA ALA A 99 16.03 -16.47 3.51
C ALA A 99 16.10 -17.62 2.50
N TRP A 100 15.65 -17.38 1.26
CA TRP A 100 15.74 -18.31 0.15
C TRP A 100 17.17 -18.77 -0.11
N GLY A 101 18.13 -17.83 -0.17
CA GLY A 101 19.55 -18.12 -0.39
C GLY A 101 20.16 -18.94 0.73
N VAL A 102 19.92 -18.57 2.00
CA VAL A 102 20.43 -19.31 3.16
C VAL A 102 19.88 -20.73 3.21
N MET A 103 18.60 -20.90 2.88
CA MET A 103 17.94 -22.22 2.90
C MET A 103 18.42 -23.15 1.78
N GLN A 104 19.14 -22.67 0.76
CA GLN A 104 19.81 -23.56 -0.20
C GLN A 104 20.94 -24.39 0.45
N LEU A 105 21.45 -23.95 1.60
CA LEU A 105 22.48 -24.67 2.36
C LEU A 105 21.90 -25.82 3.21
N GLN A 106 20.57 -25.93 3.31
CA GLN A 106 19.91 -27.00 4.06
C GLN A 106 19.94 -28.31 3.25
N PRO A 107 20.64 -29.36 3.71
CA PRO A 107 20.73 -30.64 2.97
C PRO A 107 19.41 -31.41 2.92
N ASP A 108 18.59 -31.29 3.97
CA ASP A 108 17.28 -31.94 4.01
C ASP A 108 16.24 -31.09 3.27
N GLU A 109 15.76 -31.62 2.14
CA GLU A 109 14.74 -30.98 1.32
C GLU A 109 13.41 -30.75 2.06
N THR A 110 12.98 -31.69 2.89
CA THR A 110 11.73 -31.57 3.64
C THR A 110 11.86 -30.46 4.68
N MET A 111 12.97 -30.42 5.40
CA MET A 111 13.25 -29.35 6.37
C MET A 111 13.35 -27.99 5.66
N ARG A 112 13.98 -27.92 4.49
CA ARG A 112 14.10 -26.70 3.67
C ARG A 112 12.73 -26.12 3.32
N VAL A 113 11.80 -26.96 2.84
CA VAL A 113 10.44 -26.52 2.47
C VAL A 113 9.68 -26.01 3.70
N ILE A 114 9.75 -26.71 4.83
CA ILE A 114 9.08 -26.30 6.08
C ILE A 114 9.64 -24.96 6.56
N GLN A 115 10.96 -24.81 6.64
CA GLN A 115 11.61 -23.59 7.10
C GLN A 115 11.33 -22.40 6.19
N LEU A 116 11.39 -22.58 4.86
CA LEU A 116 11.04 -21.54 3.90
C LEU A 116 9.58 -21.12 3.99
N SER A 117 8.67 -22.06 4.27
CA SER A 117 7.25 -21.74 4.45
C SER A 117 7.04 -20.86 5.69
N VAL A 118 7.73 -21.17 6.80
CA VAL A 118 7.65 -20.37 8.03
C VAL A 118 8.32 -19.00 7.84
N LEU A 119 9.55 -18.97 7.36
CA LEU A 119 10.30 -17.73 7.11
C LEU A 119 9.60 -16.84 6.09
N GLY A 120 8.93 -17.42 5.09
CA GLY A 120 8.13 -16.69 4.11
C GLY A 120 7.07 -15.80 4.76
N TRP A 121 6.37 -16.30 5.78
CA TRP A 121 5.40 -15.49 6.54
C TRP A 121 6.06 -14.34 7.29
N PHE A 122 7.21 -14.58 7.93
CA PHE A 122 7.96 -13.53 8.63
C PHE A 122 8.47 -12.45 7.67
N CYS A 123 8.83 -12.81 6.45
CA CYS A 123 9.25 -11.86 5.43
C CYS A 123 8.13 -10.90 5.02
N LEU A 124 6.85 -11.24 5.24
CA LEU A 124 5.71 -10.38 4.92
C LEU A 124 5.38 -9.36 6.03
N LEU A 125 5.96 -9.49 7.23
CA LEU A 125 5.67 -8.61 8.36
C LEU A 125 5.89 -7.11 8.07
N PRO A 126 6.96 -6.68 7.36
CA PRO A 126 7.14 -5.26 7.03
C PRO A 126 5.93 -4.70 6.27
N ILE A 127 5.33 -5.49 5.36
CA ILE A 127 4.13 -5.10 4.61
C ILE A 127 2.95 -4.98 5.57
N SER A 128 2.72 -5.97 6.43
CA SER A 128 1.61 -5.96 7.40
C SER A 128 1.65 -4.75 8.32
N PHE A 129 2.80 -4.43 8.92
CA PHE A 129 2.96 -3.24 9.77
C PHE A 129 2.73 -1.94 9.00
N THR A 130 3.23 -1.87 7.77
CA THR A 130 3.04 -0.69 6.90
C THR A 130 1.57 -0.49 6.55
N ILE A 131 0.83 -1.56 6.22
CA ILE A 131 -0.60 -1.50 5.93
C ILE A 131 -1.37 -0.95 7.13
N VAL A 132 -1.13 -1.47 8.34
CA VAL A 132 -1.82 -1.01 9.55
C VAL A 132 -1.54 0.47 9.81
N GLY A 133 -0.27 0.88 9.74
CA GLY A 133 0.10 2.29 9.91
C GLY A 133 -0.57 3.19 8.87
N LEU A 134 -0.53 2.79 7.59
CA LEU A 134 -1.18 3.53 6.52
C LEU A 134 -2.70 3.60 6.69
N PHE A 135 -3.36 2.54 7.14
CA PHE A 135 -4.80 2.59 7.41
C PHE A 135 -5.17 3.67 8.44
N ILE A 136 -4.41 3.75 9.53
CA ILE A 136 -4.64 4.75 10.58
C ILE A 136 -4.38 6.16 10.02
N PHE A 137 -3.25 6.36 9.35
CA PHE A 137 -2.88 7.66 8.81
C PHE A 137 -3.79 8.16 7.69
N GLU A 138 -4.25 7.25 6.83
CA GLU A 138 -5.12 7.58 5.70
C GLU A 138 -6.55 7.83 6.13
N THR A 139 -7.09 7.10 7.11
CA THR A 139 -8.44 7.37 7.64
C THR A 139 -8.52 8.73 8.35
N SER A 140 -7.51 9.07 9.17
CA SER A 140 -7.42 10.40 9.81
C SER A 140 -7.26 11.52 8.77
N ALA A 141 -6.38 11.33 7.78
CA ALA A 141 -6.18 12.31 6.72
C ALA A 141 -7.40 12.47 5.81
N LEU A 142 -8.14 11.40 5.56
CA LEU A 142 -9.38 11.44 4.79
C LEU A 142 -10.44 12.32 5.47
N ALA A 143 -10.61 12.17 6.79
CA ALA A 143 -11.55 12.97 7.56
C ALA A 143 -11.21 14.47 7.51
N GLN A 144 -9.92 14.80 7.58
CA GLN A 144 -9.42 16.18 7.54
C GLN A 144 -9.44 16.78 6.12
N ALA A 145 -9.14 15.99 5.09
CA ALA A 145 -9.23 16.42 3.70
C ALA A 145 -10.66 16.85 3.33
N ARG A 146 -11.67 16.12 3.82
CA ARG A 146 -13.09 16.46 3.64
C ARG A 146 -13.51 17.76 4.35
N GLN A 147 -12.71 18.23 5.30
CA GLN A 147 -12.86 19.53 5.96
C GLN A 147 -12.06 20.64 5.26
N GLY A 148 -11.33 20.32 4.19
CA GLY A 148 -10.48 21.27 3.46
C GLY A 148 -9.17 21.63 4.17
N VAL A 149 -8.76 20.84 5.17
CA VAL A 149 -7.53 21.09 5.94
C VAL A 149 -6.31 20.74 5.10
N MET A 150 -5.36 21.66 4.98
CA MET A 150 -4.12 21.44 4.24
C MET A 150 -3.26 20.35 4.89
N PRO A 151 -2.47 19.57 4.10
CA PRO A 151 -1.64 18.52 4.67
C PRO A 151 -0.59 18.94 5.70
N ALA A 152 -0.16 20.20 5.68
CA ALA A 152 0.78 20.74 6.66
C ALA A 152 0.16 20.93 8.05
N ASP A 153 -1.16 21.13 8.11
CA ASP A 153 -1.92 21.43 9.33
C ASP A 153 -2.66 20.19 9.86
N MET A 154 -2.53 19.05 9.17
CA MET A 154 -3.18 17.80 9.58
C MET A 154 -2.61 17.30 10.92
N LYS A 155 -3.52 16.99 11.85
CA LYS A 155 -3.19 16.35 13.12
C LYS A 155 -3.36 14.84 13.00
N LEU A 156 -2.53 14.09 13.70
CA LEU A 156 -2.68 12.64 13.78
C LEU A 156 -3.78 12.25 14.75
#